data_AF-A0A317SQV3-F1
#
_entry.id   AF-A0A317SQV3-F1
#
_cell.length_a   1.000
_cell.length_b   1.000
_cell.length_c   1.000
_cell.angle_alpha   90.00
_cell.angle_beta   90.00
_cell.angle_gamma   90.00
#
_symmetry.space_group_name_H-M   'P 1'
#
loop_
_entity.id
_entity.type
_entity.pdbx_description
1 polymer ?
#
loop_
_entity_poly.entity_id
_entity_poly.type
_entity_poly.pdbx_seq_one_letter_code
_entity_poly.pdbx_strand_id
1 'polypeptide(L)'
;MLPGTLFTFSLLFLGAFGDALVRLASPITHDPAIAHLFSQVRSIAGIVAPADPVTLNQTRTKILSLLSTFPFPPEVTTATHPEQLYCETSWDSPAYADAASAMSQLYNRAGQECNSNFGCEGMQAWGTAEIGVCGPFGYSWDCKDVGGMAFWILAKCRRDLGVMRVGGRYLFDRWWTEYPADVRVYRRP
;
A
#
# COMPACT_ATOMS: atom_id res chain seq x y z
N MET A 1 -29.86 -37.59 -35.99
CA MET A 1 -28.96 -36.47 -36.31
C MET A 1 -29.46 -35.26 -35.52
N LEU A 2 -29.02 -35.12 -34.28
CA LEU A 2 -27.87 -34.31 -33.82
C LEU A 2 -28.28 -32.90 -33.36
N PRO A 3 -28.90 -32.77 -32.16
CA PRO A 3 -28.96 -31.50 -31.42
C PRO A 3 -27.65 -31.33 -30.64
N GLY A 4 -26.82 -30.33 -30.95
CA GLY A 4 -25.47 -30.29 -30.35
C GLY A 4 -24.64 -29.01 -30.51
N THR A 5 -25.27 -27.84 -30.72
CA THR A 5 -24.53 -26.61 -31.12
C THR A 5 -24.93 -25.33 -30.36
N LEU A 6 -25.63 -25.44 -29.22
CA LEU A 6 -26.06 -24.27 -28.41
C LEU A 6 -25.52 -24.23 -26.97
N PHE A 7 -24.67 -25.19 -26.56
CA PHE A 7 -24.22 -25.30 -25.16
C PHE A 7 -22.75 -24.93 -24.88
N THR A 8 -21.99 -24.49 -25.90
CA THR A 8 -20.55 -24.19 -25.76
C THR A 8 -20.21 -22.70 -25.67
N PHE A 9 -21.12 -21.79 -26.07
CA PHE A 9 -20.84 -20.34 -26.00
C PHE A 9 -21.03 -19.71 -24.62
N SER A 10 -21.88 -20.28 -23.75
CA SER A 10 -22.17 -19.73 -22.42
C SER A 10 -21.06 -19.96 -21.39
N LEU A 11 -20.19 -20.96 -21.59
CA LEU A 11 -19.13 -21.31 -20.64
C LEU A 11 -17.86 -20.44 -20.78
N LEU A 12 -17.60 -19.90 -21.98
CA LEU A 12 -16.46 -19.00 -22.20
C LEU A 12 -16.66 -17.61 -21.56
N PHE A 13 -17.90 -17.12 -21.49
CA PHE A 13 -18.21 -15.87 -20.80
C PHE A 13 -18.14 -15.99 -19.27
N LEU A 14 -18.49 -17.15 -18.70
CA LEU A 14 -18.38 -17.37 -17.24
C LEU A 14 -16.92 -17.50 -16.76
N GLY A 15 -16.01 -18.06 -17.58
CA GLY A 15 -14.58 -18.07 -17.28
C GLY A 15 -13.96 -16.66 -17.28
N ALA A 16 -14.20 -15.88 -18.35
CA ALA A 16 -13.60 -14.56 -18.50
C ALA A 16 -14.04 -13.53 -17.44
N PHE A 17 -15.27 -13.64 -16.92
CA PHE A 17 -15.76 -12.78 -15.82
C PHE A 17 -15.34 -13.24 -14.43
N GLY A 18 -14.97 -14.52 -14.25
CA GLY A 18 -14.43 -15.03 -12.98
C GLY A 18 -13.05 -14.44 -12.67
N ASP A 19 -12.13 -14.52 -13.63
CA ASP A 19 -10.76 -14.05 -13.44
C ASP A 19 -10.63 -12.53 -13.39
N ALA A 20 -11.55 -11.78 -14.01
CA ALA A 20 -11.60 -10.32 -13.92
C ALA A 20 -11.92 -9.81 -12.49
N LEU A 21 -12.60 -10.61 -11.66
CA LEU A 21 -13.01 -10.21 -10.30
C LEU A 21 -11.94 -10.46 -9.23
N VAL A 22 -10.90 -11.24 -9.52
CA VAL A 22 -9.78 -11.53 -8.59
C VAL A 22 -8.69 -10.43 -8.63
N ARG A 23 -8.91 -9.39 -9.44
CA ARG A 23 -7.90 -8.42 -9.88
C ARG A 23 -8.09 -7.00 -9.32
N LEU A 24 -9.04 -6.80 -8.40
CA LEU A 24 -9.43 -5.48 -7.89
C LEU A 24 -8.28 -4.80 -7.12
N ALA A 25 -8.20 -3.47 -7.30
CA ALA A 25 -7.49 -2.57 -6.39
C ALA A 25 -7.83 -2.92 -4.94
N SER A 26 -6.85 -2.83 -4.04
CA SER A 26 -7.02 -3.29 -2.66
C SER A 26 -8.32 -2.69 -2.07
N PRO A 27 -9.31 -3.49 -1.61
CA PRO A 27 -10.66 -2.98 -1.33
C PRO A 27 -10.73 -1.87 -0.26
N ILE A 28 -9.63 -1.66 0.46
CA ILE A 28 -9.39 -0.55 1.38
C ILE A 28 -9.21 0.82 0.69
N THR A 29 -8.78 0.90 -0.57
CA THR A 29 -8.49 2.18 -1.25
C THR A 29 -9.76 2.99 -1.51
N HIS A 30 -10.94 2.45 -1.20
CA HIS A 30 -12.23 3.13 -1.24
C HIS A 30 -12.89 3.31 0.14
N ASP A 31 -12.22 2.92 1.25
CA ASP A 31 -12.75 3.11 2.61
C ASP A 31 -12.72 4.61 3.01
N PRO A 32 -13.88 5.21 3.35
CA PRO A 32 -13.97 6.62 3.72
C PRO A 32 -13.30 6.95 5.06
N ALA A 33 -13.23 6.00 6.00
CA ALA A 33 -12.54 6.21 7.28
C ALA A 33 -11.02 6.28 7.09
N ILE A 34 -10.47 5.46 6.19
CA ILE A 34 -9.04 5.49 5.84
C ILE A 34 -8.71 6.74 5.02
N ALA A 35 -9.60 7.17 4.12
CA ALA A 35 -9.47 8.45 3.43
C ALA A 35 -9.47 9.65 4.40
N HIS A 36 -10.36 9.64 5.41
CA HIS A 36 -10.41 10.67 6.45
C HIS A 36 -9.13 10.67 7.31
N LEU A 37 -8.69 9.50 7.77
CA LEU A 37 -7.43 9.34 8.52
C LEU A 37 -6.25 9.94 7.74
N PHE A 38 -6.08 9.59 6.47
CA PHE A 38 -4.96 10.09 5.68
C PHE A 38 -5.08 11.58 5.34
N SER A 39 -6.29 12.14 5.24
CA SER A 39 -6.48 13.60 5.17
C SER A 39 -5.95 14.29 6.43
N GLN A 40 -6.28 13.76 7.61
CA GLN A 40 -5.77 14.28 8.89
C GLN A 40 -4.26 14.12 9.05
N VAL A 41 -3.70 12.94 8.73
CA VAL A 41 -2.24 12.70 8.75
C VAL A 41 -1.51 13.67 7.83
N ARG A 42 -2.00 13.88 6.59
CA ARG A 42 -1.41 14.84 5.65
C ARG A 42 -1.45 16.28 6.16
N SER A 43 -2.57 16.68 6.78
CA SER A 43 -2.75 18.01 7.39
C SER A 43 -1.75 18.26 8.53
N ILE A 44 -1.40 17.23 9.31
CA ILE A 44 -0.38 17.31 10.37
C ILE A 44 1.05 17.27 9.78
N ALA A 45 1.28 16.40 8.79
CA ALA A 45 2.61 16.14 8.22
C ALA A 45 3.14 17.28 7.34
N GLY A 46 2.25 17.95 6.59
CA GLY A 46 2.65 18.86 5.51
C GLY A 46 3.32 18.12 4.34
N ILE A 47 3.57 18.84 3.24
CA ILE A 47 4.08 18.26 1.97
C ILE A 47 5.47 17.63 2.15
N VAL A 48 6.32 18.26 2.96
CA VAL A 48 7.72 17.87 3.19
C VAL A 48 7.97 17.79 4.69
N ALA A 49 8.81 16.85 5.13
CA ALA A 49 9.18 16.73 6.53
C ALA A 49 9.92 17.99 7.04
N PRO A 50 9.61 18.47 8.26
CA PRO A 50 10.36 19.57 8.87
C PRO A 50 11.85 19.25 9.00
N ALA A 51 12.71 20.20 8.63
CA ALA A 51 14.17 20.06 8.79
C ALA A 51 14.62 20.25 10.25
N ASP A 52 13.87 21.03 11.04
CA ASP A 52 14.10 21.19 12.48
C ASP A 52 13.73 19.89 13.24
N PRO A 53 14.66 19.28 14.00
CA PRO A 53 14.39 18.05 14.74
C PRO A 53 13.28 18.16 15.79
N VAL A 54 13.11 19.34 16.42
CA VAL A 54 12.08 19.53 17.46
C VAL A 54 10.69 19.49 16.81
N THR A 55 10.49 20.28 15.76
CA THR A 55 9.25 20.33 14.97
C THR A 55 8.95 18.97 14.34
N LEU A 56 9.96 18.30 13.76
CA LEU A 56 9.81 16.95 13.19
C LEU A 56 9.30 15.95 14.24
N ASN A 57 9.88 15.94 15.44
CA ASN A 57 9.45 15.04 16.51
C ASN A 57 8.06 15.41 17.05
N GLN A 58 7.69 16.69 17.13
CA GLN A 58 6.32 17.10 17.47
C GLN A 58 5.30 16.63 16.43
N THR A 59 5.62 16.76 15.13
CA THR A 59 4.78 16.24 14.03
C THR A 59 4.63 14.73 14.12
N ARG A 60 5.72 13.98 14.32
CA ARG A 60 5.68 12.53 14.53
C ARG A 60 4.77 12.14 15.71
N THR A 61 4.91 12.79 16.86
CA THR A 61 4.09 12.51 18.06
C THR A 61 2.60 12.75 17.80
N LYS A 62 2.23 13.84 17.10
CA LYS A 62 0.83 14.11 16.72
C LYS A 62 0.27 13.03 15.79
N ILE A 63 1.06 12.56 14.83
CA ILE A 63 0.67 11.49 13.89
C ILE A 63 0.51 10.16 14.63
N LEU A 64 1.44 9.78 15.52
CA LEU A 64 1.32 8.57 16.34
C LEU A 64 0.09 8.61 17.27
N SER A 65 -0.21 9.77 17.85
CA SER A 65 -1.41 9.97 18.70
C SER A 65 -2.72 9.84 17.93
N LEU A 66 -2.75 10.26 16.65
CA LEU A 66 -3.89 10.04 15.77
C LEU A 66 -4.02 8.56 15.42
N LEU A 67 -2.93 7.90 15.02
CA LEU A 67 -2.92 6.51 14.60
C LEU A 67 -3.27 5.53 15.74
N SER A 68 -2.83 5.81 16.98
CA SER A 68 -3.12 4.95 18.14
C SER A 68 -4.60 4.89 18.53
N THR A 69 -5.40 5.86 18.08
CA THR A 69 -6.87 5.91 18.31
C THR A 69 -7.68 5.39 17.11
N PHE A 70 -7.05 5.11 15.96
CA PHE A 70 -7.74 4.64 14.77
C PHE A 70 -8.08 3.14 14.87
N PRO A 71 -9.35 2.73 14.64
CA PRO A 71 -9.76 1.33 14.66
C PRO A 71 -9.31 0.62 13.38
N PHE A 72 -8.02 0.26 13.30
CA PHE A 72 -7.48 -0.47 12.16
C PHE A 72 -8.29 -1.75 11.87
N PRO A 73 -8.59 -2.05 10.60
CA PRO A 73 -9.31 -3.27 10.22
C PRO A 73 -8.56 -4.51 10.73
N PRO A 74 -9.26 -5.58 11.12
CA PRO A 74 -8.62 -6.83 11.53
C PRO A 74 -7.74 -7.35 10.38
N GLU A 75 -6.64 -8.01 10.73
CA GLU A 75 -5.72 -8.59 9.76
C GLU A 75 -6.47 -9.58 8.88
N VAL A 76 -6.58 -9.28 7.58
CA VAL A 76 -7.28 -10.13 6.61
C VAL A 76 -6.40 -11.34 6.34
N THR A 77 -6.69 -12.43 7.04
CA THR A 77 -5.95 -13.70 6.98
C THR A 77 -6.25 -14.54 5.74
N THR A 78 -7.09 -14.04 4.81
CA THR A 78 -7.50 -14.75 3.58
C THR A 78 -6.51 -14.57 2.43
N ALA A 79 -5.23 -14.32 2.71
CA ALA A 79 -4.21 -14.24 1.67
C ALA A 79 -3.98 -15.62 1.05
N THR A 80 -4.18 -15.74 -0.26
CA THR A 80 -3.95 -16.98 -1.03
C THR A 80 -2.49 -17.43 -0.96
N HIS A 81 -1.58 -16.51 -0.64
CA HIS A 81 -0.16 -16.77 -0.40
C HIS A 81 0.25 -16.21 0.97
N PRO A 82 0.85 -17.03 1.87
CA PRO A 82 1.23 -16.58 3.21
C PRO A 82 2.34 -15.51 3.23
N GLU A 83 3.08 -15.35 2.12
CA GLU A 83 4.11 -14.32 1.97
C GLU A 83 3.60 -12.98 1.42
N GLN A 84 2.31 -12.88 1.03
CA GLN A 84 1.81 -11.73 0.29
C GLN A 84 2.00 -10.39 1.00
N LEU A 85 2.01 -10.39 2.33
CA LEU A 85 2.20 -9.21 3.16
C LEU A 85 3.26 -9.45 4.22
N TYR A 86 4.42 -8.83 4.05
CA TYR A 86 5.55 -8.89 4.97
C TYR A 86 5.71 -7.58 5.73
N CYS A 87 5.94 -7.70 7.03
CA CYS A 87 6.15 -6.61 7.97
C CYS A 87 7.59 -6.64 8.47
N GLU A 88 8.23 -5.47 8.58
CA GLU A 88 9.55 -5.31 9.20
C GLU A 88 9.51 -4.19 10.25
N THR A 89 10.14 -4.42 11.41
CA THR A 89 10.20 -3.46 12.53
C THR A 89 11.64 -3.25 13.05
N SER A 90 12.62 -3.54 12.18
CA SER A 90 14.06 -3.48 12.44
C SER A 90 14.57 -2.05 12.67
N TRP A 91 15.86 -1.90 13.02
CA TRP A 91 16.51 -0.57 13.05
C TRP A 91 16.72 0.03 11.65
N ASP A 92 16.68 -0.81 10.62
CA ASP A 92 16.81 -0.44 9.21
C ASP A 92 15.47 -0.06 8.59
N SER A 93 14.35 -0.25 9.31
CA SER A 93 13.04 0.26 8.94
C SER A 93 12.90 1.78 9.23
N PRO A 94 12.10 2.54 8.46
CA PRO A 94 11.88 3.97 8.70
C PRO A 94 10.94 4.20 9.90
N ALA A 95 10.84 5.44 10.39
CA ALA A 95 9.95 5.74 11.50
C ALA A 95 8.46 5.59 11.11
N TYR A 96 7.62 5.08 12.02
CA TYR A 96 6.21 4.75 11.73
C TYR A 96 5.40 5.97 11.26
N ALA A 97 5.56 7.11 11.93
CA ALA A 97 4.91 8.36 11.53
C ALA A 97 5.44 8.91 10.19
N ASP A 98 6.68 8.61 9.82
CA ASP A 98 7.27 9.04 8.54
C ASP A 98 6.66 8.25 7.39
N ALA A 99 6.52 6.92 7.56
CA ALA A 99 5.83 6.06 6.61
C ALA A 99 4.34 6.44 6.48
N ALA A 100 3.66 6.69 7.60
CA ALA A 100 2.28 7.20 7.59
C ALA A 100 2.13 8.54 6.85
N SER A 101 3.11 9.44 6.99
CA SER A 101 3.16 10.71 6.26
C SER A 101 3.32 10.49 4.76
N ALA A 102 4.27 9.65 4.34
CA ALA A 102 4.47 9.32 2.92
C ALA A 102 3.23 8.67 2.29
N MET A 103 2.59 7.71 2.98
CA MET A 103 1.32 7.12 2.52
C MET A 103 0.22 8.16 2.38
N SER A 104 0.10 9.10 3.32
CA SER A 104 -0.93 10.13 3.27
C SER A 104 -0.81 11.02 2.03
N GLN A 105 0.43 11.30 1.56
CA GLN A 105 0.65 12.05 0.33
C GLN A 105 0.26 11.23 -0.90
N LEU A 106 0.65 9.94 -0.97
CA LEU A 106 0.24 9.02 -2.02
C LEU A 106 -1.29 8.92 -2.15
N TYR A 107 -1.97 8.71 -1.02
CA TYR A 107 -3.43 8.61 -0.96
C TYR A 107 -4.16 9.89 -1.41
N ASN A 108 -3.51 11.05 -1.23
CA ASN A 108 -4.03 12.34 -1.69
C ASN A 108 -3.70 12.66 -3.16
N ARG A 109 -2.88 11.84 -3.83
CA ARG A 109 -2.65 11.89 -5.29
C ARG A 109 -3.54 10.89 -6.05
N ALA A 110 -4.75 10.62 -5.53
CA ALA A 110 -5.74 9.79 -6.22
C ALA A 110 -6.02 10.31 -7.63
N GLY A 111 -6.09 9.41 -8.62
CA GLY A 111 -6.20 9.72 -10.04
C GLY A 111 -4.88 10.15 -10.71
N GLN A 112 -3.75 10.14 -9.99
CA GLN A 112 -2.42 10.34 -10.57
C GLN A 112 -1.67 9.01 -10.65
N GLU A 113 -0.88 8.86 -11.71
CA GLU A 113 -0.05 7.67 -11.91
C GLU A 113 1.21 7.68 -11.03
N CYS A 114 1.43 6.58 -10.33
CA CYS A 114 2.67 6.24 -9.66
C CYS A 114 3.42 5.21 -10.51
N ASN A 115 4.27 5.71 -11.41
CA ASN A 115 4.90 4.91 -12.46
C ASN A 115 6.26 4.34 -12.03
N SER A 116 6.45 3.03 -12.15
CA SER A 116 7.71 2.32 -11.83
C SER A 116 8.38 1.80 -13.09
N ASN A 117 9.69 2.04 -13.22
CA ASN A 117 10.53 1.44 -14.25
C ASN A 117 11.01 0.03 -13.82
N PHE A 118 11.88 -0.61 -14.61
CA PHE A 118 12.58 -1.83 -14.21
C PHE A 118 13.35 -1.59 -12.89
N GLY A 119 13.11 -2.41 -11.88
CA GLY A 119 13.74 -2.30 -10.56
C GLY A 119 12.78 -1.74 -9.52
N CYS A 120 13.30 -0.99 -8.55
CA CYS A 120 12.52 -0.31 -7.52
C CYS A 120 12.56 1.20 -7.78
N GLU A 121 11.41 1.83 -7.97
CA GLU A 121 11.26 3.26 -8.19
C GLU A 121 10.59 3.92 -6.97
N GLY A 122 11.13 5.04 -6.49
CA GLY A 122 10.62 5.76 -5.32
C GLY A 122 9.43 6.66 -5.68
N MET A 123 8.25 6.35 -5.15
CA MET A 123 7.01 7.10 -5.43
C MET A 123 6.80 8.29 -4.48
N GLN A 124 7.18 8.14 -3.22
CA GLN A 124 7.04 9.18 -2.22
C GLN A 124 8.01 8.97 -1.05
N ALA A 125 8.79 10.00 -0.73
CA ALA A 125 9.56 10.07 0.50
C ALA A 125 8.94 11.07 1.49
N TRP A 126 9.06 10.80 2.78
CA TRP A 126 8.82 11.79 3.84
C TRP A 126 9.68 11.43 5.05
N GLY A 127 10.50 12.37 5.54
CA GLY A 127 11.42 12.11 6.64
C GLY A 127 12.39 10.97 6.33
N THR A 128 12.39 9.93 7.16
CA THR A 128 13.19 8.72 7.01
C THR A 128 12.56 7.67 6.11
N ALA A 129 11.28 7.80 5.75
CA ALA A 129 10.55 6.82 4.95
C ALA A 129 10.61 7.12 3.46
N GLU A 130 10.72 6.07 2.67
CA GLU A 130 10.45 6.07 1.25
C GLU A 130 9.51 4.91 0.91
N ILE A 131 8.53 5.21 0.05
CA ILE A 131 7.56 4.24 -0.46
C ILE A 131 7.81 4.13 -1.95
N GLY A 132 8.09 2.91 -2.40
CA GLY A 132 8.43 2.63 -3.79
C GLY A 132 7.66 1.43 -4.31
N VAL A 133 7.71 1.27 -5.63
CA VAL A 133 7.15 0.12 -6.33
C VAL A 133 8.28 -0.62 -7.04
N CYS A 134 8.32 -1.92 -6.83
CA CYS A 134 9.39 -2.81 -7.28
C CYS A 134 8.84 -3.84 -8.27
N GLY A 135 9.47 -3.97 -9.44
CA GLY A 135 9.14 -5.02 -10.39
C GLY A 135 9.95 -4.97 -11.69
N PRO A 136 9.88 -6.00 -12.52
CA PRO A 136 10.68 -6.08 -13.75
C PRO A 136 10.30 -5.11 -14.88
N PHE A 137 9.10 -4.52 -15.00
CA PHE A 137 8.80 -3.64 -16.15
C PHE A 137 7.69 -2.61 -15.93
N GLY A 138 8.03 -1.32 -16.12
CA GLY A 138 7.17 -0.28 -16.69
C GLY A 138 5.70 -0.31 -16.27
N TYR A 139 5.42 -0.04 -15.02
CA TYR A 139 4.06 -0.07 -14.46
C TYR A 139 3.46 1.31 -14.29
N SER A 140 2.13 1.36 -14.35
CA SER A 140 1.31 2.45 -13.83
C SER A 140 0.32 1.89 -12.82
N TRP A 141 0.24 2.53 -11.65
CA TRP A 141 -0.83 2.36 -10.67
C TRP A 141 -1.36 3.71 -10.24
N ASP A 142 -2.62 3.77 -9.81
CA ASP A 142 -3.10 4.94 -9.08
C ASP A 142 -2.25 5.08 -7.80
N CYS A 143 -1.70 6.27 -7.54
CA CYS A 143 -0.91 6.53 -6.34
C CYS A 143 -1.69 6.23 -5.04
N LYS A 144 -3.02 6.30 -5.06
CA LYS A 144 -3.90 5.91 -3.95
C LYS A 144 -3.82 4.42 -3.68
N ASP A 145 -3.73 3.59 -4.71
CA ASP A 145 -3.62 2.13 -4.56
C ASP A 145 -2.26 1.74 -4.00
N VAL A 146 -1.18 2.40 -4.44
CA VAL A 146 0.16 2.26 -3.84
C VAL A 146 0.13 2.66 -2.36
N GLY A 147 -0.54 3.77 -2.02
CA GLY A 147 -0.75 4.21 -0.63
C GLY A 147 -1.57 3.21 0.20
N GLY A 148 -2.58 2.58 -0.38
CA GLY A 148 -3.41 1.56 0.28
C GLY A 148 -2.70 0.22 0.48
N MET A 149 -1.86 -0.21 -0.46
CA MET A 149 -0.99 -1.38 -0.29
C MET A 149 0.05 -1.14 0.81
N ALA A 150 0.65 0.06 0.85
CA ALA A 150 1.54 0.46 1.94
C ALA A 150 0.79 0.52 3.29
N PHE A 151 -0.48 0.94 3.32
CA PHE A 151 -1.29 0.96 4.55
C PHE A 151 -1.42 -0.44 5.15
N TRP A 152 -1.60 -1.47 4.33
CA TRP A 152 -1.65 -2.85 4.81
C TRP A 152 -0.35 -3.31 5.48
N ILE A 153 0.81 -2.88 4.99
CA ILE A 153 2.11 -3.19 5.61
C ILE A 153 2.13 -2.64 7.04
N LEU A 154 1.78 -1.35 7.22
CA LEU A 154 1.71 -0.73 8.54
C LEU A 154 0.61 -1.37 9.43
N ALA A 155 -0.56 -1.65 8.86
CA ALA A 155 -1.66 -2.29 9.58
C ALA A 155 -1.30 -3.71 10.05
N LYS A 156 -0.47 -4.47 9.31
CA LYS A 156 0.09 -5.75 9.76
C LYS A 156 1.09 -5.55 10.90
N CYS A 157 1.98 -4.56 10.78
CA CYS A 157 2.93 -4.20 11.82
C CYS A 157 2.29 -3.56 13.07
N ARG A 158 0.97 -3.31 13.08
CA ARG A 158 0.31 -2.56 14.15
C ARG A 158 0.42 -3.19 15.55
N ARG A 159 0.65 -4.51 15.64
CA ARG A 159 0.88 -5.18 16.94
C ARG A 159 2.12 -4.62 17.64
N ASP A 160 3.05 -4.11 16.85
CA ASP A 160 4.26 -3.44 17.25
C ASP A 160 4.13 -1.91 17.15
N LEU A 161 2.95 -1.32 17.30
CA LEU A 161 2.76 0.16 17.35
C LEU A 161 3.58 0.85 18.45
N GLY A 162 4.09 0.11 19.44
CA GLY A 162 5.08 0.59 20.43
C GLY A 162 6.53 0.61 19.92
N VAL A 163 6.83 -0.07 18.80
CA VAL A 163 8.10 0.00 18.09
C VAL A 163 8.00 1.14 17.07
N MET A 164 8.81 2.18 17.24
CA MET A 164 8.70 3.41 16.45
C MET A 164 9.07 3.27 14.96
N ARG A 165 9.30 2.05 14.45
CA ARG A 165 9.79 1.78 13.09
C ARG A 165 8.95 0.76 12.36
N VAL A 166 8.78 0.95 11.05
CA VAL A 166 7.96 0.09 10.21
C VAL A 166 8.40 0.11 8.76
N GLY A 167 8.63 -1.06 8.20
CA GLY A 167 8.92 -1.29 6.79
C GLY A 167 8.26 -2.59 6.32
N GLY A 168 8.64 -3.03 5.13
CA GLY A 168 8.22 -4.32 4.58
C GLY A 168 7.73 -4.22 3.14
N ARG A 169 6.96 -5.23 2.71
CA ARG A 169 6.47 -5.36 1.32
C ARG A 169 5.05 -5.92 1.24
N TYR A 170 4.30 -5.43 0.26
CA TYR A 170 3.03 -5.99 -0.22
C TYR A 170 3.27 -6.55 -1.62
N LEU A 171 3.31 -7.88 -1.76
CA LEU A 171 3.36 -8.57 -3.05
C LEU A 171 1.96 -8.57 -3.69
N PHE A 172 1.91 -8.43 -5.00
CA PHE A 172 0.67 -8.62 -5.76
C PHE A 172 0.94 -9.41 -7.04
N ASP A 173 0.12 -10.44 -7.25
CA ASP A 173 0.31 -11.36 -8.37
C ASP A 173 -0.26 -10.78 -9.67
N ARG A 174 0.38 -11.12 -10.78
CA ARG A 174 -0.06 -10.75 -12.14
C ARG A 174 -0.75 -11.93 -12.82
N TRP A 175 -1.70 -11.62 -13.70
CA TRP A 175 -2.45 -12.62 -14.47
C TRP A 175 -1.78 -12.99 -15.80
N TRP A 176 -0.75 -12.23 -16.20
CA TRP A 176 -0.10 -12.29 -17.50
C TRP A 176 1.42 -12.52 -17.41
N THR A 177 1.98 -12.73 -16.20
CA THR A 177 3.41 -12.97 -16.00
C THR A 177 3.70 -13.59 -14.63
N GLU A 178 4.68 -14.49 -14.62
CA GLU A 178 5.09 -15.31 -13.46
C GLU A 178 5.93 -14.54 -12.43
N TYR A 179 6.38 -13.32 -12.74
CA TYR A 179 7.17 -12.51 -11.82
C TYR A 179 6.24 -11.63 -10.97
N PRO A 180 6.26 -11.74 -9.63
CA PRO A 180 5.53 -10.80 -8.78
C PRO A 180 6.11 -9.39 -8.90
N ALA A 181 5.31 -8.40 -8.51
CA ALA A 181 5.76 -7.05 -8.22
C ALA A 181 5.27 -6.67 -6.82
N ASP A 182 5.90 -5.68 -6.20
CA ASP A 182 5.63 -5.36 -4.81
C ASP A 182 5.74 -3.87 -4.46
N VAL A 183 4.85 -3.39 -3.59
CA VAL A 183 4.97 -2.08 -2.94
C VAL A 183 5.84 -2.24 -1.70
N ARG A 184 6.86 -1.41 -1.55
CA ARG A 184 7.76 -1.42 -0.38
C ARG A 184 7.63 -0.15 0.44
N VAL A 185 7.75 -0.32 1.76
CA VAL A 185 8.06 0.75 2.70
C VAL A 185 9.47 0.47 3.21
N TYR A 186 10.41 1.36 2.91
CA TYR A 186 11.82 1.21 3.27
C TYR A 186 12.41 2.51 3.80
N ARG A 187 13.55 2.40 4.47
CA ARG A 187 14.27 3.54 5.00
C ARG A 187 15.11 4.18 3.91
N ARG A 188 14.96 5.49 3.79
CA ARG A 188 15.82 6.31 2.93
C ARG A 188 17.24 6.36 3.53
N PRO A 189 18.29 6.17 2.72
CA PRO A 189 19.68 6.32 3.16
C PRO A 189 20.00 7.75 3.60
#